data_AF-A0ABD7VIG9-F1
#
_entry.id   AF-A0ABD7VIG9-F1
#
_cell.length_a   1.000
_cell.length_b   1.000
_cell.length_c   1.000
_cell.angle_alpha   90.00
_cell.angle_beta   90.00
_cell.angle_gamma   90.00
#
_symmetry.space_group_name_H-M   'P 1'
#
loop_
_entity.id
_entity.type
_entity.pdbx_description
1 polymer ?
#
loop_
_entity_poly.entity_id
_entity_poly.type
_entity_poly.pdbx_seq_one_letter_code
_entity_poly.pdbx_strand_id
1 'polypeptide(L)'
;MTQQFDNAVFEQALALTATWDFKLAIEKVLEIKNGEWTRDRAEKAVQNYTRYMAVTKALGGLQMVPNGDIDEIWHMHILDTRAYMADCNALFGEYLHHYPYFGMLGEENRQQWLQVQKVSTNLWVQLFGEPLYGADSAPQKCPQVCPCNIDDLTITSSGLSDVLRSA
;
A
#
# COMPACT_ATOMS: atom_id res chain seq x y z
N MET A 1 21.14 -5.04 -3.07
CA MET A 1 20.70 -5.59 -4.38
C MET A 1 19.53 -4.71 -4.74
N THR A 2 19.70 -3.77 -5.67
CA THR A 2 18.66 -2.79 -5.98
C THR A 2 17.45 -3.53 -6.53
N GLN A 3 16.34 -3.50 -5.80
CA GLN A 3 15.14 -4.23 -6.19
C GLN A 3 14.36 -3.35 -7.16
N GLN A 4 14.41 -3.73 -8.44
CA GLN A 4 13.75 -2.99 -9.51
C GLN A 4 12.25 -3.33 -9.53
N PHE A 5 11.40 -2.31 -9.71
CA PHE A 5 9.96 -2.48 -9.87
C PHE A 5 9.65 -3.32 -11.11
N ASP A 6 8.93 -4.43 -10.93
CA ASP A 6 8.55 -5.34 -12.03
C ASP A 6 7.10 -5.08 -12.47
N ASN A 7 6.93 -4.52 -13.67
CA ASN A 7 5.61 -4.19 -14.22
C ASN A 7 4.75 -5.43 -14.49
N ALA A 8 5.34 -6.55 -14.91
CA ALA A 8 4.58 -7.76 -15.19
C ALA A 8 4.06 -8.38 -13.89
N VAL A 9 4.88 -8.35 -12.83
CA VAL A 9 4.47 -8.74 -11.49
C VAL A 9 3.39 -7.79 -10.96
N PHE A 10 3.53 -6.49 -11.19
CA PHE A 10 2.54 -5.50 -10.78
C PHE A 10 1.17 -5.73 -11.42
N GLU A 11 1.11 -5.95 -12.74
CA GLU A 11 -0.15 -6.20 -13.45
C GLU A 11 -0.85 -7.48 -12.97
N GLN A 12 -0.09 -8.56 -12.79
CA GLN A 12 -0.62 -9.82 -12.24
C GLN A 12 -1.14 -9.64 -10.82
N ALA A 13 -0.39 -8.90 -9.99
CA ALA A 13 -0.77 -8.61 -8.62
C ALA A 13 -2.04 -7.74 -8.56
N LEU A 14 -2.17 -6.73 -9.42
CA LEU A 14 -3.39 -5.91 -9.53
C LEU A 14 -4.60 -6.76 -9.92
N ALA A 15 -4.44 -7.64 -10.90
CA ALA A 15 -5.52 -8.53 -11.33
C ALA A 15 -5.96 -9.46 -10.19
N LEU A 16 -5.00 -10.00 -9.41
CA LEU A 16 -5.29 -10.85 -8.27
C LEU A 16 -5.99 -10.08 -7.14
N THR A 17 -5.44 -8.95 -6.70
CA THR A 17 -6.00 -8.19 -5.56
C THR A 17 -7.37 -7.59 -5.87
N ALA A 18 -7.69 -7.35 -7.14
CA ALA A 18 -9.03 -6.95 -7.58
C ALA A 18 -10.12 -8.02 -7.35
N THR A 19 -9.74 -9.28 -7.08
CA THR A 19 -10.70 -10.37 -6.80
C THR A 19 -11.07 -10.50 -5.32
N TRP A 20 -10.37 -9.80 -4.42
CA TRP A 20 -10.63 -9.86 -2.98
C TRP A 20 -11.97 -9.23 -2.61
N ASP A 21 -12.70 -9.85 -1.67
CA ASP A 21 -14.04 -9.39 -1.26
C ASP A 21 -14.00 -8.62 0.05
N PHE A 22 -14.11 -7.29 -0.04
CA PHE A 22 -14.16 -6.38 1.11
C PHE A 22 -15.56 -5.85 1.44
N LYS A 23 -16.65 -6.45 0.92
CA LYS A 23 -18.01 -5.95 1.18
C LYS A 23 -18.31 -5.80 2.68
N LEU A 24 -17.97 -6.80 3.48
CA LEU A 24 -18.19 -6.75 4.93
C LEU A 24 -17.27 -5.74 5.63
N ALA A 25 -16.05 -5.52 5.14
CA ALA A 25 -15.17 -4.48 5.68
C ALA A 25 -15.73 -3.08 5.40
N ILE A 26 -16.31 -2.86 4.22
CA ILE A 26 -17.01 -1.62 3.87
C ILE A 26 -18.22 -1.42 4.79
N GLU A 27 -19.10 -2.40 4.95
CA GLU A 27 -20.26 -2.24 5.86
C GLU A 27 -19.81 -1.98 7.30
N LYS A 28 -18.78 -2.69 7.76
CA LYS A 28 -18.24 -2.51 9.11
C LYS A 28 -17.66 -1.12 9.34
N VAL A 29 -16.86 -0.58 8.40
CA VAL A 29 -16.29 0.77 8.57
C VAL A 29 -17.37 1.84 8.59
N LEU A 30 -18.41 1.68 7.75
CA LEU A 30 -19.56 2.60 7.74
C LEU A 30 -20.34 2.55 9.06
N GLU A 31 -20.44 1.38 9.69
CA GLU A 31 -21.09 1.22 10.99
C GLU A 31 -20.26 1.83 12.14
N ILE A 32 -18.97 1.49 12.24
CA ILE A 32 -18.13 1.90 13.38
C ILE A 32 -17.61 3.34 13.26
N LYS A 33 -17.51 3.89 12.04
CA LYS A 33 -17.12 5.28 11.75
C LYS A 33 -18.30 6.08 11.18
N ASN A 34 -19.50 5.82 11.69
CA ASN A 34 -20.72 6.45 11.20
C ASN A 34 -20.62 7.99 11.21
N GLY A 35 -20.90 8.61 10.07
CA GLY A 35 -20.80 10.06 9.87
C GLY A 35 -19.39 10.57 9.52
N GLU A 36 -18.34 9.78 9.73
CA GLU A 36 -16.96 10.11 9.35
C GLU A 36 -16.56 9.50 7.99
N TRP A 37 -17.14 8.34 7.66
CA TRP A 37 -16.90 7.63 6.41
C TRP A 37 -18.17 7.60 5.55
N THR A 38 -18.02 8.02 4.30
CA THR A 38 -19.02 7.79 3.26
C THR A 38 -18.73 6.47 2.56
N ARG A 39 -19.75 5.90 1.89
CA ARG A 39 -19.57 4.69 1.08
C ARG A 39 -18.52 4.89 -0.02
N ASP A 40 -18.55 6.03 -0.72
CA ASP A 40 -17.57 6.37 -1.75
C ASP A 40 -16.14 6.40 -1.20
N ARG A 41 -15.94 6.96 0.01
CA ARG A 41 -14.63 6.94 0.68
C ARG A 41 -14.19 5.51 0.99
N ALA A 42 -15.09 4.68 1.53
CA ALA A 42 -14.80 3.29 1.86
C ALA A 42 -14.43 2.46 0.63
N GLU A 43 -15.17 2.61 -0.47
CA GLU A 43 -14.89 1.94 -1.74
C GLU A 43 -13.56 2.41 -2.35
N LYS A 44 -13.28 3.72 -2.30
CA LYS A 44 -12.00 4.27 -2.73
C LYS A 44 -10.83 3.78 -1.86
N ALA A 45 -11.05 3.66 -0.55
CA ALA A 45 -10.05 3.13 0.39
C ALA A 45 -9.71 1.67 0.07
N VAL A 46 -10.73 0.84 -0.19
CA VAL A 46 -10.54 -0.56 -0.62
C VAL A 46 -9.79 -0.62 -1.95
N GLN A 47 -10.18 0.18 -2.94
CA GLN A 47 -9.46 0.25 -4.23
C GLN A 47 -7.99 0.62 -4.04
N ASN A 48 -7.70 1.61 -3.19
CA ASN A 48 -6.34 2.02 -2.93
C ASN A 48 -5.56 0.98 -2.11
N TYR A 49 -6.21 0.27 -1.21
CA TYR A 49 -5.59 -0.83 -0.47
C TYR A 49 -5.19 -2.00 -1.38
N THR A 50 -6.06 -2.42 -2.31
CA THR A 50 -5.73 -3.51 -3.25
C THR A 50 -4.60 -3.12 -4.21
N ARG A 51 -4.57 -1.84 -4.64
CA ARG A 51 -3.44 -1.25 -5.39
C ARG A 51 -2.15 -1.24 -4.56
N TYR A 52 -2.22 -0.81 -3.30
CA TYR A 52 -1.09 -0.78 -2.39
C TYR A 52 -0.45 -2.17 -2.26
N MET A 53 -1.24 -3.22 -2.05
CA MET A 53 -0.75 -4.60 -1.94
C MET A 53 -0.10 -5.09 -3.24
N ALA A 54 -0.63 -4.69 -4.40
CA ALA A 54 -0.02 -5.00 -5.69
C ALA A 54 1.33 -4.29 -5.89
N VAL A 55 1.42 -3.01 -5.50
CA VAL A 55 2.70 -2.26 -5.51
C VAL A 55 3.72 -2.92 -4.57
N THR A 56 3.31 -3.30 -3.36
CA THR A 56 4.19 -4.01 -2.42
C THR A 56 4.72 -5.32 -3.02
N LYS A 57 3.89 -6.06 -3.76
CA LYS A 57 4.34 -7.27 -4.46
C LYS A 57 5.36 -6.96 -5.56
N ALA A 58 5.13 -5.92 -6.36
CA ALA A 58 6.02 -5.50 -7.44
C ALA A 58 7.35 -4.92 -6.93
N LEU A 59 7.37 -4.40 -5.70
CA LEU A 59 8.55 -4.00 -4.97
C LEU A 59 9.20 -5.16 -4.18
N GLY A 60 8.74 -6.40 -4.39
CA GLY A 60 9.27 -7.60 -3.76
C GLY A 60 9.17 -7.62 -2.23
N GLY A 61 8.07 -7.08 -1.70
CA GLY A 61 7.76 -7.05 -0.27
C GLY A 61 8.06 -5.72 0.41
N LEU A 62 8.75 -4.79 -0.25
CA LEU A 62 8.98 -3.46 0.30
C LEU A 62 7.67 -2.67 0.38
N GLN A 63 7.41 -2.11 1.55
CA GLN A 63 6.16 -1.41 1.86
C GLN A 63 6.34 0.11 1.72
N MET A 64 5.45 0.73 0.96
CA MET A 64 5.30 2.19 0.96
C MET A 64 4.68 2.65 2.28
N VAL A 65 4.82 3.94 2.60
CA VAL A 65 4.02 4.55 3.67
C VAL A 65 2.57 4.67 3.18
N PRO A 66 1.59 3.98 3.79
CA PRO A 66 0.19 4.11 3.40
C PRO A 66 -0.40 5.42 3.94
N ASN A 67 -1.51 5.84 3.36
CA ASN A 67 -2.36 6.89 3.92
C ASN A 67 -3.32 6.31 4.98
N GLY A 68 -4.07 7.18 5.66
CA GLY A 68 -5.06 6.81 6.68
C GLY A 68 -6.06 5.75 6.25
N ASP A 69 -6.58 5.92 5.03
CA ASP A 69 -7.65 5.08 4.53
C ASP A 69 -7.15 3.68 4.16
N ILE A 70 -5.97 3.59 3.52
CA ILE A 70 -5.31 2.32 3.21
C ILE A 70 -4.98 1.56 4.51
N ASP A 71 -4.45 2.26 5.51
CA ASP A 71 -4.08 1.67 6.80
C ASP A 71 -5.28 1.08 7.53
N GLU A 72 -6.40 1.82 7.60
CA GLU A 72 -7.64 1.35 8.23
C GLU A 72 -8.20 0.09 7.53
N ILE A 73 -8.23 0.04 6.19
CA ILE A 73 -8.64 -1.16 5.46
C ILE A 73 -7.67 -2.32 5.71
N TRP A 74 -6.36 -2.06 5.75
CA TRP A 74 -5.36 -3.09 6.01
C TRP A 74 -5.52 -3.69 7.42
N HIS A 75 -5.76 -2.87 8.45
CA HIS A 75 -6.05 -3.37 9.79
C HIS A 75 -7.30 -4.23 9.81
N MET A 76 -8.37 -3.81 9.14
CA MET A 76 -9.57 -4.64 9.02
C MET A 76 -9.30 -5.97 8.33
N HIS A 77 -8.49 -5.97 7.26
CA HIS A 77 -8.09 -7.21 6.60
C HIS A 77 -7.30 -8.12 7.56
N ILE A 78 -6.29 -7.60 8.27
CA ILE A 78 -5.51 -8.35 9.26
C ILE A 78 -6.40 -8.98 10.34
N LEU A 79 -7.43 -8.25 10.79
CA LEU A 79 -8.38 -8.75 11.80
C LEU A 79 -9.25 -9.90 11.28
N ASP A 80 -9.52 -9.97 9.98
CA ASP A 80 -10.00 -11.19 9.32
C ASP A 80 -8.82 -12.11 8.99
N THR A 81 -8.27 -12.70 10.06
CA THR A 81 -7.04 -13.51 9.99
C THR A 81 -7.09 -14.65 8.96
N ARG A 82 -8.27 -15.20 8.65
CA ARG A 82 -8.41 -16.27 7.65
C ARG A 82 -8.29 -15.72 6.24
N ALA A 83 -9.00 -14.64 5.93
CA ALA A 83 -8.89 -13.96 4.64
C ALA A 83 -7.46 -13.46 4.44
N TYR A 84 -6.90 -12.75 5.42
CA TYR A 84 -5.55 -12.18 5.31
C TYR A 84 -4.48 -13.22 5.05
N MET A 85 -4.50 -14.35 5.77
CA MET A 85 -3.53 -15.42 5.56
C MET A 85 -3.68 -16.05 4.17
N ALA A 86 -4.91 -16.28 3.69
CA ALA A 86 -5.16 -16.87 2.37
C ALA A 86 -4.70 -15.93 1.25
N ASP A 87 -5.05 -14.65 1.35
CA ASP A 87 -4.72 -13.61 0.38
C ASP A 87 -3.22 -13.31 0.35
N CYS A 88 -2.56 -13.26 1.51
CA CYS A 88 -1.10 -13.13 1.60
C CYS A 88 -0.39 -14.34 0.97
N ASN A 89 -0.84 -15.57 1.25
CA ASN A 89 -0.27 -16.75 0.61
C ASN A 89 -0.46 -16.76 -0.91
N ALA A 90 -1.63 -16.31 -1.40
CA ALA A 90 -1.89 -16.22 -2.83
C ALA A 90 -1.03 -15.15 -3.52
N LEU A 91 -0.86 -13.99 -2.89
CA LEU A 91 -0.16 -12.85 -3.48
C LEU A 91 1.37 -12.91 -3.27
N PHE A 92 1.82 -13.14 -2.04
CA PHE A 92 3.23 -13.11 -1.66
C PHE A 92 3.86 -14.49 -1.59
N GLY A 93 3.07 -15.54 -1.38
CA GLY A 93 3.56 -16.89 -1.06
C GLY A 93 3.80 -17.10 0.44
N GLU A 94 3.63 -16.05 1.26
CA GLU A 94 3.82 -16.06 2.70
C GLU A 94 3.04 -14.91 3.36
N TYR A 95 3.02 -14.88 4.69
CA TYR A 95 2.37 -13.83 5.46
C TYR A 95 3.10 -12.48 5.31
N LEU A 96 2.41 -11.44 4.83
CA LEU A 96 2.97 -10.09 4.85
C LEU A 96 2.83 -9.49 6.24
N HIS A 97 3.94 -9.34 6.95
CA HIS A 97 3.94 -8.76 8.29
C HIS A 97 3.65 -7.27 8.27
N HIS A 98 2.91 -6.81 9.29
CA HIS A 98 2.58 -5.41 9.52
C HIS A 98 3.18 -4.92 10.85
N TYR A 99 3.93 -3.83 10.84
CA TYR A 99 4.62 -3.22 11.99
C TYR A 99 4.26 -1.72 12.13
N PRO A 100 3.28 -1.35 12.95
CA PRO A 100 2.61 -0.04 12.92
C PRO A 100 3.38 1.11 13.62
N TYR A 101 4.70 1.00 13.78
CA TYR A 101 5.48 1.95 14.62
C TYR A 101 6.58 2.69 13.85
N PHE A 102 6.65 2.55 12.53
CA PHE A 102 7.66 3.25 11.73
C PHE A 102 7.48 4.77 11.78
N GLY A 103 8.56 5.47 12.08
CA GLY A 103 8.59 6.91 12.31
C GLY A 103 8.31 7.33 13.76
N MET A 104 8.28 6.40 14.71
CA MET A 104 8.08 6.64 16.16
C MET A 104 9.29 6.30 17.02
N LEU A 105 10.32 5.64 16.48
CA LEU A 105 11.50 5.19 17.24
C LEU A 105 12.63 6.22 17.26
N GLY A 106 12.31 7.46 17.65
CA GLY A 106 13.26 8.56 17.72
C GLY A 106 13.51 9.27 16.38
N GLU A 107 14.46 10.21 16.40
CA GLU A 107 14.62 11.19 15.32
C GLU A 107 15.10 10.58 14.00
N GLU A 108 16.06 9.66 14.05
CA GLU A 108 16.57 9.00 12.83
C GLU A 108 15.44 8.23 12.12
N ASN A 109 14.67 7.45 12.89
CA ASN A 109 13.53 6.70 12.36
C ASN A 109 12.45 7.63 11.79
N ARG A 110 12.23 8.79 12.41
CA ARG A 110 11.32 9.84 11.89
C ARG A 110 11.81 10.40 10.56
N GLN A 111 13.10 10.66 10.40
CA GLN A 111 13.68 11.17 9.15
C GLN A 111 13.61 10.13 8.02
N GLN A 112 13.88 8.86 8.32
CA GLN A 112 13.69 7.76 7.38
C GLN A 112 12.23 7.69 6.91
N TRP A 113 11.27 7.78 7.84
CA TRP A 113 9.84 7.79 7.51
C TRP A 113 9.47 8.97 6.59
N LEU A 114 9.99 10.17 6.84
CA LEU A 114 9.77 11.33 5.96
C LEU A 114 10.36 11.12 4.55
N GLN A 115 11.49 10.42 4.44
CA GLN A 115 12.10 10.12 3.15
C GLN A 115 11.29 9.08 2.38
N VAL A 116 10.88 7.98 3.03
CA VAL A 116 10.03 6.95 2.41
C VAL A 116 8.68 7.51 2.00
N GLN A 117 8.11 8.43 2.79
CA GLN A 117 6.88 9.14 2.44
C GLN A 117 7.01 9.87 1.09
N LYS A 118 8.11 10.60 0.86
CA LYS A 118 8.36 11.30 -0.42
C LYS A 118 8.45 10.33 -1.59
N VAL A 119 9.17 9.22 -1.41
CA VAL A 119 9.30 8.17 -2.43
C VAL A 119 7.93 7.54 -2.73
N SER A 120 7.15 7.25 -1.69
CA SER A 120 5.79 6.67 -1.80
C SER A 120 4.86 7.56 -2.61
N THR A 121 4.82 8.87 -2.33
CA THR A 121 4.02 9.83 -3.11
C THR A 121 4.40 9.83 -4.58
N ASN A 122 5.71 9.91 -4.88
CA ASN A 122 6.19 10.01 -6.25
C ASN A 122 5.84 8.74 -7.04
N LEU A 123 6.06 7.56 -6.46
CA LEU A 123 5.71 6.29 -7.08
C LEU A 123 4.20 6.17 -7.31
N TRP A 124 3.39 6.55 -6.33
CA TRP A 124 1.94 6.47 -6.43
C TRP A 124 1.38 7.36 -7.55
N VAL A 125 1.88 8.61 -7.66
CA VAL A 125 1.50 9.52 -8.75
C VAL A 125 1.92 8.97 -10.11
N GLN A 126 3.10 8.37 -10.22
CA GLN A 126 3.57 7.75 -11.46
C GLN A 126 2.69 6.58 -11.90
N LEU A 127 2.22 5.76 -10.96
CA LEU A 127 1.42 4.56 -11.26
C LEU A 127 -0.05 4.87 -11.49
N PHE A 128 -0.64 5.83 -10.77
CA PHE A 128 -2.09 6.03 -10.73
C PHE A 128 -2.56 7.43 -11.15
N GLY A 129 -1.64 8.37 -11.39
CA GLY A 129 -1.98 9.74 -11.81
C GLY A 129 -2.69 10.59 -10.75
N GLU A 130 -2.76 10.12 -9.50
CA GLU A 130 -3.42 10.79 -8.37
C GLU A 130 -2.47 10.83 -7.16
N PRO A 131 -2.62 11.77 -6.21
CA PRO A 131 -1.78 11.81 -5.01
C PRO A 131 -2.14 10.70 -4.02
N LEU A 132 -1.14 10.13 -3.34
CA LEU A 132 -1.34 9.14 -2.27
C LEU A 132 -1.94 9.77 -1.00
N TYR A 133 -1.52 11.00 -0.67
CA TYR A 133 -1.96 11.71 0.52
C TYR A 133 -2.81 12.93 0.12
N GLY A 134 -3.86 13.21 0.88
CA GLY A 134 -4.73 14.37 0.72
C GLY A 134 -5.00 15.07 2.06
N ALA A 135 -5.86 16.09 2.05
CA ALA A 135 -6.22 16.85 3.25
C ALA A 135 -6.82 15.96 4.36
N ASP A 136 -7.62 14.97 3.97
CA ASP A 136 -8.32 14.06 4.90
C ASP A 136 -7.68 12.66 5.00
N SER A 137 -6.58 12.42 4.28
CA SER A 137 -5.88 11.12 4.19
C SER A 137 -4.39 11.29 4.47
N ALA A 138 -4.10 11.68 5.72
CA ALA A 138 -2.74 11.89 6.19
C ALA A 138 -1.90 10.60 6.11
N PRO A 139 -0.58 10.72 5.88
CA PRO A 139 0.36 9.60 5.92
C PRO A 139 0.36 8.96 7.31
N GLN A 140 0.17 7.64 7.38
CA GLN A 140 0.13 6.93 8.66
C GLN A 140 1.49 6.40 9.08
N LYS A 141 1.62 6.25 10.40
CA LYS A 141 2.72 5.49 10.99
C LYS A 141 2.41 4.02 10.75
N CYS A 142 3.17 3.42 9.85
CA CYS A 142 2.90 2.11 9.26
C CYS A 142 4.23 1.52 8.77
N PRO A 143 4.43 0.18 8.77
CA PRO A 143 5.74 -0.47 8.59
C PRO A 143 6.42 -0.09 7.28
N GLN A 144 7.76 -0.05 7.17
CA GLN A 144 8.74 -0.76 7.99
C GLN A 144 10.14 -0.13 7.87
N VAL A 145 11.01 -0.53 8.81
CA VAL A 145 12.40 -0.89 8.52
C VAL A 145 12.47 -2.42 8.51
N CYS A 146 12.77 -3.04 7.36
CA CYS A 146 13.26 -4.42 7.14
C CYS A 146 14.13 -4.40 5.85
N PRO A 147 15.02 -5.37 5.63
CA PRO A 147 16.44 -5.18 5.29
C PRO A 147 16.67 -4.58 3.90
N CYS A 148 16.61 -3.26 3.78
CA CYS A 148 17.15 -2.58 2.62
C CYS A 148 17.78 -1.29 3.10
N ASN A 149 19.10 -1.18 2.86
CA ASN A 149 19.73 0.12 2.73
C ASN A 149 18.86 0.98 1.81
N ILE A 150 18.68 2.25 2.15
CA ILE A 150 18.04 3.26 1.31
C ILE A 150 18.61 3.26 -0.13
N ASP A 151 19.84 2.77 -0.29
CA ASP A 151 20.55 2.57 -1.56
C ASP A 151 19.86 1.59 -2.54
N ASP A 152 18.99 0.69 -2.07
CA ASP A 152 18.31 -0.31 -2.91
C ASP A 152 16.98 0.19 -3.53
N LEU A 153 16.51 1.40 -3.17
CA LEU A 153 15.28 2.04 -3.69
C LEU A 153 15.53 2.95 -4.91
N THR A 154 16.60 2.76 -5.70
CA THR A 154 16.76 3.54 -6.94
C THR A 154 15.71 3.12 -7.97
N ILE A 155 14.55 3.76 -7.91
CA ILE A 155 13.52 3.72 -8.95
C ILE A 155 14.10 4.47 -10.15
N THR A 156 14.83 3.77 -11.02
CA THR A 156 15.25 4.33 -12.29
C THR A 156 14.01 4.44 -13.17
N SER A 157 13.66 5.67 -13.58
CA SER A 157 12.54 6.00 -14.45
C SER A 157 12.58 5.36 -15.85
N SER A 158 13.57 4.51 -16.12
CA SER A 158 13.83 3.88 -17.42
C SER A 158 13.09 2.56 -17.67
N GLY A 159 12.32 2.05 -16.70
CA GLY A 159 11.59 0.77 -16.81
C GLY A 159 10.08 0.88 -17.06
N LEU A 160 9.50 2.08 -16.95
CA LEU A 160 8.07 2.32 -17.19
C LEU A 160 7.87 2.74 -18.65
N SER A 161 8.09 1.82 -19.59
CA SER A 161 7.90 2.09 -21.02
C SER A 161 6.42 2.11 -21.40
N ASP A 162 5.93 3.26 -21.85
CA ASP A 162 4.94 3.54 -22.91
C ASP A 162 3.58 2.80 -23.00
N VAL A 163 3.25 1.85 -22.12
CA VAL A 163 1.99 1.08 -22.22
C VAL A 163 0.80 1.75 -21.52
N LEU A 164 1.00 2.73 -20.63
CA LEU A 164 -0.09 3.34 -19.83
C LEU A 164 -0.67 4.65 -20.38
N ARG A 165 -0.54 4.93 -21.68
CA ARG A 165 -1.11 6.15 -22.32
C ARG A 165 -2.36 5.93 -23.17
N SER A 166 -2.94 4.73 -23.16
CA SER A 166 -4.17 4.48 -23.92
C SER A 166 -5.05 3.41 -23.29
N ALA A 167 -5.88 3.83 -22.34
CA ALA A 167 -7.20 3.28 -22.03
C ALA A 167 -8.05 4.37 -21.39
#